data_AF-G0AP66-F1
#
_entry.id   AF-G0AP66-F1
#
_cell.length_a   1.000
_cell.length_b   1.000
_cell.length_c   1.000
_cell.angle_alpha   90.00
_cell.angle_beta   90.00
_cell.angle_gamma   90.00
#
_symmetry.space_group_name_H-M   'P 1'
#
loop_
_entity.id
_entity.type
_entity.pdbx_description
1 polymer ?
#
loop_
_entity_poly.entity_id
_entity_poly.type
_entity_poly.pdbx_seq_one_letter_code
_entity_poly.pdbx_strand_id
1 'polypeptide(L)'
;MKKDIRILNIFLYIPLFYSCFLTPPKSSKINKIKNPDFDFKKIEEENITKYNKDTIKDSNKNICLSLEEPESNKIKEGEVFEPLAVGYVTWAKSGNLKALKDKNNNLIEDLRELKYSYIFSPIQFKTYSFYSFSFNYGINDNNYKILGQEVPIAKIIAFESTIEFEKKYEIKSLKLNSEESNIDFEQNRTGLAKINLKENSKEPNYIYSYNFGVFDNSLADYFKFFYKKSNCNYMPAYLTIKDKQTDKDKTYEIILNLKLFNDAIKLLFDKYSNLSKEKLKLFIDE
;
A
#
# COMPACT_ATOMS: atom_id res chain seq x y z
N MET A 1 -18.58 -44.72 6.24
CA MET A 1 -18.74 -43.52 5.40
C MET A 1 -18.74 -42.31 6.31
N LYS A 2 -17.71 -41.45 6.22
CA LYS A 2 -17.50 -40.31 7.11
C LYS A 2 -18.42 -39.14 6.70
N LYS A 3 -19.19 -38.65 7.66
CA LYS A 3 -19.73 -37.30 7.71
C LYS A 3 -18.56 -36.36 8.02
N ASP A 4 -18.51 -35.20 7.39
CA ASP A 4 -17.88 -34.04 8.00
C ASP A 4 -18.75 -32.80 7.83
N ILE A 5 -19.04 -32.24 8.99
CA ILE A 5 -19.83 -31.07 9.31
C ILE A 5 -18.98 -29.85 8.95
N ARG A 6 -19.48 -28.95 8.09
CA ARG A 6 -18.88 -27.61 7.95
C ARG A 6 -19.57 -26.68 8.93
N ILE A 7 -18.77 -26.24 9.91
CA ILE A 7 -19.14 -25.30 10.96
C ILE A 7 -19.41 -23.92 10.33
N LEU A 8 -20.58 -23.39 10.70
CA LEU A 8 -21.10 -22.05 10.52
C LEU A 8 -20.56 -21.12 11.64
N ASN A 9 -20.52 -19.81 11.36
CA ASN A 9 -20.29 -18.63 12.25
C ASN A 9 -18.85 -18.11 12.26
N ILE A 10 -18.61 -16.82 12.01
CA ILE A 10 -19.00 -15.70 12.90
C ILE A 10 -19.74 -14.54 12.18
N PHE A 11 -20.95 -14.26 12.69
CA PHE A 11 -21.82 -13.05 12.66
C PHE A 11 -21.11 -11.70 12.34
N LEU A 12 -21.61 -10.75 11.54
CA LEU A 12 -22.96 -10.18 11.33
C LEU A 12 -23.64 -9.67 12.61
N TYR A 13 -23.20 -8.50 13.07
CA TYR A 13 -24.01 -7.56 13.87
C TYR A 13 -23.83 -6.15 13.30
N ILE A 14 -24.73 -5.76 12.40
CA ILE A 14 -25.07 -4.34 12.17
C ILE A 14 -26.42 -4.15 12.84
N PRO A 15 -26.52 -3.45 13.99
CA PRO A 15 -27.80 -2.91 14.39
C PRO A 15 -28.10 -1.73 13.45
N LEU A 16 -29.04 -1.97 12.53
CA LEU A 16 -29.82 -0.92 11.90
C LEU A 16 -30.52 -0.12 13.01
N PHE A 17 -29.90 0.98 13.42
CA PHE A 17 -30.61 2.12 14.00
C PHE A 17 -30.06 3.40 13.39
N TYR A 18 -30.85 3.98 12.49
CA TYR A 18 -31.03 5.42 12.48
C TYR A 18 -31.47 5.82 13.89
N SER A 19 -30.67 6.60 14.61
CA SER A 19 -31.19 7.49 15.65
C SER A 19 -30.69 8.90 15.38
N CYS A 20 -31.62 9.71 14.86
CA CYS A 20 -31.54 11.14 14.98
C CYS A 20 -31.52 11.51 16.47
N PHE A 21 -30.37 11.97 16.97
CA PHE A 21 -30.26 12.93 18.07
C PHE A 21 -29.35 14.06 17.55
N LEU A 22 -29.91 15.19 17.08
CA LEU A 22 -30.27 16.38 17.86
C LEU A 22 -29.15 16.91 18.78
N THR A 23 -28.13 17.53 18.20
CA THR A 23 -27.86 18.99 18.27
C THR A 23 -26.46 19.28 17.71
N PRO A 24 -26.26 20.38 16.96
CA PRO A 24 -24.96 20.70 16.39
C PRO A 24 -24.01 21.13 17.51
N PRO A 25 -22.74 20.65 17.55
CA PRO A 25 -21.75 21.39 18.30
C PRO A 25 -21.64 22.76 17.63
N LYS A 26 -22.01 23.78 18.41
CA LYS A 26 -21.88 25.20 18.09
C LYS A 26 -20.56 25.44 17.35
N SER A 27 -20.63 26.26 16.30
CA SER A 27 -19.48 26.84 15.62
C SER A 27 -18.46 27.33 16.66
N SER A 28 -17.38 26.59 16.85
CA SER A 28 -16.17 27.15 17.42
C SER A 28 -15.46 27.86 16.29
N LYS A 29 -15.34 29.18 16.46
CA LYS A 29 -14.57 30.09 15.62
C LYS A 29 -13.25 29.43 15.21
N ILE A 30 -12.94 29.50 13.91
CA ILE A 30 -11.58 29.40 13.41
C ILE A 30 -10.78 30.52 14.09
N ASN A 31 -10.17 30.22 15.22
CA ASN A 31 -9.10 31.04 15.74
C ASN A 31 -7.90 30.73 14.86
N LYS A 32 -7.48 31.72 14.07
CA LYS A 32 -6.11 31.80 13.53
C LYS A 32 -5.15 31.58 14.70
N ILE A 33 -4.59 30.38 14.82
CA ILE A 33 -3.43 30.15 15.67
C ILE A 33 -2.25 30.77 14.93
N LYS A 34 -1.85 31.95 15.40
CA LYS A 34 -0.51 32.49 15.16
C LYS A 34 0.50 31.48 15.70
N ASN A 35 1.60 31.29 14.97
CA ASN A 35 2.78 30.54 15.37
C ASN A 35 3.01 30.58 16.89
N PRO A 36 3.03 29.44 17.58
CA PRO A 36 3.89 29.31 18.73
C PRO A 36 5.30 29.00 18.19
N ASP A 37 6.24 29.89 18.47
CA ASP A 37 7.67 29.58 18.38
C ASP A 37 7.92 28.28 19.15
N PHE A 38 8.21 27.20 18.42
CA PHE A 38 8.67 25.96 19.02
C PHE A 38 10.18 26.08 19.22
N ASP A 39 10.54 26.52 20.42
CA ASP A 39 11.91 26.49 20.93
C ASP A 39 12.25 25.01 21.21
N PHE A 40 12.91 24.36 20.25
CA PHE A 40 13.36 22.99 20.41
C PHE A 40 14.47 22.94 21.46
N LYS A 41 14.12 22.49 22.68
CA LYS A 41 15.11 22.01 23.64
C LYS A 41 15.93 20.92 22.97
N LYS A 42 17.21 21.24 22.77
CA LYS A 42 18.27 20.35 22.30
C LYS A 42 18.27 19.09 23.17
N ILE A 43 17.87 17.96 22.59
CA ILE A 43 18.05 16.64 23.19
C ILE A 43 19.54 16.34 23.09
N GLU A 44 20.17 16.08 24.23
CA GLU A 44 21.59 15.72 24.31
C GLU A 44 21.87 14.45 23.48
N GLU A 45 22.84 14.60 22.57
CA GLU A 45 23.41 13.53 21.76
C GLU A 45 24.21 12.59 22.66
N GLU A 46 23.64 11.44 23.05
CA GLU A 46 24.46 10.28 23.40
C GLU A 46 23.97 9.03 22.66
N ASN A 47 24.86 8.55 21.77
CA ASN A 47 24.89 7.23 21.13
C ASN A 47 24.01 6.95 19.90
N ILE A 48 23.85 7.92 18.99
CA ILE A 48 23.59 7.59 17.58
C ILE A 48 24.94 7.58 16.86
N THR A 49 25.42 6.38 16.55
CA THR A 49 26.57 6.18 15.67
C THR A 49 26.36 6.98 14.38
N LYS A 50 27.24 7.94 14.16
CA LYS A 50 27.31 8.84 13.01
C LYS A 50 27.42 8.02 11.72
N TYR A 51 26.28 7.66 11.12
CA TYR A 51 26.25 7.00 9.82
C TYR A 51 26.71 8.00 8.76
N ASN A 52 27.79 7.65 8.07
CA ASN A 52 28.45 8.50 7.09
C ASN A 52 27.52 8.83 5.93
N LYS A 53 27.27 10.12 5.75
CA LYS A 53 26.43 10.69 4.68
C LYS A 53 26.98 10.43 3.28
N ASP A 54 28.30 10.25 3.17
CA ASP A 54 28.98 10.01 1.90
C ASP A 54 28.74 8.60 1.34
N THR A 55 28.62 7.59 2.20
CA THR A 55 28.38 6.20 1.78
C THR A 55 27.00 6.00 1.14
N ILE A 56 26.00 6.79 1.57
CA ILE A 56 24.63 6.75 1.06
C ILE A 56 24.56 7.31 -0.37
N LYS A 57 25.35 8.34 -0.66
CA LYS A 57 25.34 9.03 -1.96
C LYS A 57 25.96 8.16 -3.05
N ASP A 58 27.05 7.46 -2.73
CA ASP A 58 27.72 6.55 -3.66
C ASP A 58 26.97 5.22 -3.84
N SER A 59 26.33 4.67 -2.78
CA SER A 59 25.54 3.43 -2.91
C SER A 59 24.30 3.62 -3.78
N ASN A 60 23.63 4.76 -3.64
CA ASN A 60 22.46 5.07 -4.48
C ASN A 60 22.86 5.20 -5.95
N LYS A 61 24.03 5.76 -6.25
CA LYS A 61 24.50 5.94 -7.63
C LYS A 61 24.70 4.60 -8.37
N ASN A 62 25.17 3.56 -7.68
CA ASN A 62 25.40 2.23 -8.29
C ASN A 62 24.12 1.41 -8.55
N ILE A 63 23.08 1.58 -7.71
CA ILE A 63 21.77 0.94 -7.91
C ILE A 63 21.12 1.42 -9.21
N CYS A 64 21.21 2.72 -9.49
CA CYS A 64 20.51 3.34 -10.62
C CYS A 64 21.16 3.06 -11.98
N LEU A 65 22.42 2.62 -12.00
CA LEU A 65 23.23 2.47 -13.21
C LEU A 65 23.24 1.03 -13.79
N SER A 66 22.68 0.04 -13.09
CA SER A 66 22.92 -1.38 -13.43
C SER A 66 21.68 -2.25 -13.64
N LEU A 67 20.47 -1.68 -13.56
CA LEU A 67 19.24 -2.47 -13.44
C LEU A 67 18.24 -2.14 -14.54
N GLU A 68 18.34 -2.88 -15.64
CA GLU A 68 17.24 -3.02 -16.60
C GLU A 68 16.41 -4.26 -16.22
N GLU A 69 15.26 -4.03 -15.57
CA GLU A 69 14.23 -5.05 -15.47
C GLU A 69 13.23 -4.90 -16.62
N PRO A 70 12.71 -6.01 -17.18
CA PRO A 70 11.72 -5.97 -18.23
C PRO A 70 10.44 -5.26 -17.73
N GLU A 71 9.83 -4.49 -18.63
CA GLU A 71 8.57 -3.81 -18.39
C GLU A 71 7.48 -4.79 -17.96
N SER A 72 6.62 -4.32 -17.07
CA SER A 72 5.41 -5.06 -16.76
C SER A 72 4.41 -4.80 -17.87
N ASN A 73 4.12 -5.82 -18.68
CA ASN A 73 3.19 -5.69 -19.81
C ASN A 73 1.76 -6.08 -19.43
N LYS A 74 1.48 -6.38 -18.15
CA LYS A 74 0.19 -6.91 -17.70
C LYS A 74 -0.14 -6.45 -16.28
N ILE A 75 -1.42 -6.16 -16.05
CA ILE A 75 -2.03 -6.06 -14.72
C ILE A 75 -2.90 -7.30 -14.46
N LYS A 76 -2.97 -7.73 -13.20
CA LYS A 76 -3.92 -8.73 -12.71
C LYS A 76 -5.05 -8.01 -12.00
N GLU A 77 -6.26 -8.53 -12.08
CA GLU A 77 -7.43 -7.91 -11.48
C GLU A 77 -8.28 -8.92 -10.75
N GLY A 78 -9.10 -8.42 -9.84
CA GLY A 78 -10.13 -9.20 -9.20
C GLY A 78 -11.18 -8.33 -8.54
N GLU A 79 -12.19 -8.98 -7.99
CA GLU A 79 -13.30 -8.33 -7.29
C GLU A 79 -13.36 -8.84 -5.84
N VAL A 80 -13.75 -7.97 -4.91
CA VAL A 80 -14.09 -8.34 -3.54
C VAL A 80 -15.44 -7.74 -3.18
N PHE A 81 -16.27 -8.52 -2.49
CA PHE A 81 -17.57 -8.03 -2.03
C PHE A 81 -17.36 -7.00 -0.92
N GLU A 82 -17.95 -5.82 -1.09
CA GLU A 82 -17.87 -4.71 -0.14
C GLU A 82 -19.29 -4.30 0.28
N PRO A 83 -19.70 -4.62 1.52
CA PRO A 83 -21.03 -4.33 2.01
C PRO A 83 -21.40 -2.84 1.95
N LEU A 84 -20.42 -1.94 2.19
CA LEU A 84 -20.65 -0.49 2.15
C LEU A 84 -20.94 0.02 0.73
N ALA A 85 -20.43 -0.67 -0.29
CA ALA A 85 -20.73 -0.38 -1.68
C ALA A 85 -22.01 -1.08 -2.18
N VAL A 86 -22.66 -1.90 -1.34
CA VAL A 86 -23.80 -2.76 -1.72
C VAL A 86 -23.50 -3.52 -3.03
N GLY A 87 -22.29 -4.10 -3.08
CA GLY A 87 -21.74 -4.60 -4.33
C GLY A 87 -20.31 -5.12 -4.21
N TYR A 88 -19.60 -5.11 -5.32
CA TYR A 88 -18.19 -5.49 -5.38
C TYR A 88 -17.32 -4.29 -5.71
N VAL A 89 -16.11 -4.28 -5.18
CA VAL A 89 -15.05 -3.36 -5.60
C VAL A 89 -13.97 -4.13 -6.33
N THR A 90 -13.41 -3.53 -7.37
CA THR A 90 -12.34 -4.14 -8.14
C THR A 90 -10.98 -3.63 -7.70
N TRP A 91 -10.00 -4.52 -7.67
CA TRP A 91 -8.60 -4.18 -7.45
C TRP A 91 -7.78 -4.55 -8.68
N ALA A 92 -6.67 -3.85 -8.86
CA ALA A 92 -5.67 -4.18 -9.86
C ALA A 92 -4.28 -4.29 -9.22
N LYS A 93 -3.47 -5.20 -9.74
CA LYS A 93 -2.16 -5.55 -9.20
C LYS A 93 -1.14 -5.61 -10.33
N SER A 94 0.07 -5.11 -10.08
CA SER A 94 1.20 -5.23 -11.01
C SER A 94 1.46 -6.71 -11.33
N GLY A 95 1.64 -7.05 -12.61
CA GLY A 95 1.56 -8.44 -13.10
C GLY A 95 2.40 -9.48 -12.35
N ASN A 96 3.67 -9.63 -12.73
CA ASN A 96 4.55 -10.63 -12.11
C ASN A 96 5.10 -10.12 -10.78
N LEU A 97 5.05 -10.98 -9.76
CA LEU A 97 5.66 -10.71 -8.46
C LEU A 97 7.18 -10.56 -8.60
N LYS A 98 7.75 -9.60 -7.88
CA LYS A 98 9.20 -9.33 -7.90
C LYS A 98 9.87 -9.91 -6.68
N ALA A 99 11.03 -10.52 -6.89
CA ALA A 99 11.89 -10.96 -5.80
C ALA A 99 12.45 -9.76 -5.04
N LEU A 100 12.67 -9.93 -3.75
CA LEU A 100 13.31 -8.92 -2.92
C LEU A 100 14.83 -9.00 -3.08
N LYS A 101 15.43 -7.83 -3.30
CA LYS A 101 16.86 -7.69 -3.52
C LYS A 101 17.43 -6.62 -2.61
N ASP A 102 18.72 -6.74 -2.32
CA ASP A 102 19.47 -5.71 -1.62
C ASP A 102 19.89 -4.56 -2.57
N LYS A 103 20.58 -3.56 -2.03
CA LYS A 103 21.15 -2.44 -2.79
C LYS A 103 22.22 -2.82 -3.82
N ASN A 104 22.73 -4.05 -3.78
CA ASN A 104 23.68 -4.57 -4.76
C ASN A 104 22.97 -5.46 -5.79
N ASN A 105 21.64 -5.47 -5.81
CA ASN A 105 20.80 -6.31 -6.67
C ASN A 105 20.97 -7.83 -6.42
N ASN A 106 21.48 -8.21 -5.25
CA ASN A 106 21.54 -9.60 -4.85
C ASN A 106 20.22 -10.03 -4.22
N LEU A 107 19.82 -11.27 -4.46
CA LEU A 107 18.71 -11.87 -3.74
C LEU A 107 19.05 -11.99 -2.25
N ILE A 108 18.09 -11.67 -1.40
CA ILE A 108 18.22 -11.82 0.04
C ILE A 108 17.69 -13.20 0.42
N GLU A 109 18.57 -14.13 0.81
CA GLU A 109 18.21 -15.54 1.01
C GLU A 109 17.08 -15.75 2.02
N ASP A 110 17.12 -15.03 3.14
CA ASP A 110 16.09 -15.10 4.18
C ASP A 110 14.70 -14.62 3.70
N LEU A 111 14.67 -13.84 2.61
CA LEU A 111 13.45 -13.28 2.01
C LEU A 111 13.09 -13.96 0.67
N ARG A 112 13.76 -15.04 0.29
CA ARG A 112 13.55 -15.74 -1.00
C ARG A 112 12.10 -16.21 -1.20
N GLU A 113 11.47 -16.60 -0.10
CA GLU A 113 10.09 -17.09 -0.04
C GLU A 113 9.05 -15.95 0.03
N LEU A 114 9.50 -14.71 -0.13
CA LEU A 114 8.70 -13.51 -0.14
C LEU A 114 8.88 -12.78 -1.46
N LYS A 115 7.77 -12.36 -2.08
CA LYS A 115 7.81 -11.52 -3.28
C LYS A 115 6.88 -10.34 -3.14
N TYR A 116 7.19 -9.24 -3.80
CA TYR A 116 6.38 -8.03 -3.71
C TYR A 116 5.71 -7.65 -5.03
N SER A 117 4.72 -6.78 -4.91
CA SER A 117 3.91 -6.23 -6.00
C SER A 117 3.23 -4.94 -5.55
N TYR A 118 2.63 -4.22 -6.48
CA TYR A 118 1.81 -3.05 -6.17
C TYR A 118 0.34 -3.33 -6.46
N ILE A 119 -0.54 -2.90 -5.55
CA ILE A 119 -1.99 -3.04 -5.66
C ILE A 119 -2.63 -1.66 -5.62
N PHE A 120 -3.64 -1.48 -6.48
CA PHE A 120 -4.47 -0.30 -6.58
C PHE A 120 -5.94 -0.69 -6.40
N SER A 121 -6.63 -0.05 -5.46
CA SER A 121 -8.03 -0.39 -5.16
C SER A 121 -8.75 0.75 -4.43
N PRO A 122 -10.03 1.02 -4.70
CA PRO A 122 -10.87 0.39 -5.72
C PRO A 122 -10.72 1.09 -7.09
N ILE A 123 -10.70 0.31 -8.17
CA ILE A 123 -10.66 0.83 -9.56
C ILE A 123 -12.06 1.04 -10.12
N GLN A 124 -12.94 0.07 -9.91
CA GLN A 124 -14.36 0.11 -10.29
C GLN A 124 -15.22 -0.39 -9.14
N PHE A 125 -16.48 0.02 -9.17
CA PHE A 125 -17.54 -0.42 -8.26
C PHE A 125 -18.62 -1.11 -9.08
N LYS A 126 -18.95 -2.33 -8.71
CA LYS A 126 -20.02 -3.12 -9.30
C LYS A 126 -21.17 -3.16 -8.32
N THR A 127 -22.06 -2.19 -8.43
CA THR A 127 -23.17 -1.98 -7.50
C THR A 127 -24.43 -2.62 -8.04
N TYR A 128 -25.20 -3.30 -7.19
CA TYR A 128 -26.49 -3.84 -7.58
C TYR A 128 -27.55 -2.74 -7.62
N SER A 129 -28.16 -2.52 -8.78
CA SER A 129 -29.28 -1.60 -8.94
C SER A 129 -30.59 -2.35 -8.75
N PHE A 130 -31.31 -2.05 -7.67
CA PHE A 130 -32.65 -2.59 -7.44
C PHE A 130 -33.67 -2.15 -8.49
N TYR A 131 -33.46 -0.99 -9.12
CA TYR A 131 -34.38 -0.46 -10.13
C TYR A 131 -34.29 -1.23 -11.46
N SER A 132 -33.07 -1.60 -11.87
CA SER A 132 -32.82 -2.33 -13.13
C SER A 132 -32.60 -3.83 -12.93
N PHE A 133 -32.66 -4.32 -11.68
CA PHE A 133 -32.31 -5.68 -11.26
C PHE A 133 -30.99 -6.18 -11.86
N SER A 134 -30.03 -5.27 -12.07
CA SER A 134 -28.77 -5.51 -12.77
C SER A 134 -27.58 -4.92 -12.02
N PHE A 135 -26.39 -5.45 -12.27
CA PHE A 135 -25.15 -4.84 -11.81
C PHE A 135 -24.72 -3.72 -12.76
N ASN A 136 -24.43 -2.55 -12.19
CA ASN A 136 -23.84 -1.44 -12.91
C ASN A 136 -22.39 -1.26 -12.46
N TYR A 137 -21.51 -0.94 -13.41
CA TYR A 137 -20.11 -0.63 -13.13
C TYR A 137 -19.92 0.88 -13.13
N GLY A 138 -19.45 1.42 -12.01
CA GLY A 138 -18.94 2.78 -11.89
C GLY A 138 -17.41 2.76 -11.86
N ILE A 139 -16.77 3.60 -12.65
CA ILE A 139 -15.32 3.81 -12.55
C ILE A 139 -15.05 4.78 -11.38
N ASN A 140 -13.99 4.54 -10.61
CA ASN A 140 -13.57 5.43 -9.53
C ASN A 140 -12.91 6.71 -10.08
N ASP A 141 -13.67 7.50 -10.83
CA ASP A 141 -13.24 8.82 -11.33
C ASP A 141 -13.39 9.90 -10.23
N ASN A 142 -13.14 11.16 -10.58
CA ASN A 142 -13.29 12.27 -9.63
C ASN A 142 -14.76 12.57 -9.27
N ASN A 143 -15.71 12.12 -10.08
CA ASN A 143 -17.13 12.36 -9.85
C ASN A 143 -17.78 11.25 -9.01
N TYR A 144 -17.12 10.08 -8.92
CA TYR A 144 -17.62 8.95 -8.15
C TYR A 144 -17.59 9.22 -6.65
N LYS A 145 -18.77 9.20 -6.04
CA LYS A 145 -18.97 9.44 -4.62
C LYS A 145 -19.83 8.34 -4.00
N ILE A 146 -19.42 7.86 -2.83
CA ILE A 146 -20.26 7.01 -1.97
C ILE A 146 -20.77 7.89 -0.84
N LEU A 147 -22.10 8.01 -0.73
CA LEU A 147 -22.76 8.85 0.29
C LEU A 147 -22.24 10.31 0.28
N GLY A 148 -21.95 10.85 -0.90
CA GLY A 148 -21.44 12.22 -1.09
C GLY A 148 -19.95 12.41 -0.80
N GLN A 149 -19.22 11.36 -0.40
CA GLN A 149 -17.78 11.38 -0.15
C GLN A 149 -17.02 10.81 -1.34
N GLU A 150 -15.91 11.45 -1.69
CA GLU A 150 -14.98 10.93 -2.69
C GLU A 150 -14.32 9.65 -2.19
N VAL A 151 -14.21 8.67 -3.08
CA VAL A 151 -13.54 7.42 -2.75
C VAL A 151 -12.10 7.47 -3.26
N PRO A 152 -11.09 7.43 -2.36
CA PRO A 152 -9.70 7.40 -2.80
C PRO A 152 -9.35 6.06 -3.46
N ILE A 153 -8.28 6.06 -4.26
CA ILE A 153 -7.64 4.82 -4.72
C ILE A 153 -6.42 4.56 -3.82
N ALA A 154 -6.53 3.52 -3.01
CA ALA A 154 -5.43 3.03 -2.19
C ALA A 154 -4.26 2.59 -3.06
N LYS A 155 -3.05 2.93 -2.64
CA LYS A 155 -1.79 2.51 -3.26
C LYS A 155 -1.07 1.66 -2.24
N ILE A 156 -0.88 0.37 -2.57
CA ILE A 156 -0.44 -0.65 -1.61
C ILE A 156 0.79 -1.35 -2.17
N ILE A 157 1.81 -1.50 -1.33
CA ILE A 157 2.93 -2.40 -1.51
C ILE A 157 2.55 -3.71 -0.80
N ALA A 158 2.39 -4.77 -1.59
CA ALA A 158 1.94 -6.07 -1.11
C ALA A 158 3.08 -7.08 -1.18
N PHE A 159 3.37 -7.75 -0.06
CA PHE A 159 4.36 -8.82 0.06
C PHE A 159 3.66 -10.16 0.22
N GLU A 160 3.78 -11.01 -0.79
CA GLU A 160 3.20 -12.34 -0.87
C GLU A 160 4.15 -13.36 -0.23
N SER A 161 3.68 -14.08 0.79
CA SER A 161 4.46 -15.09 1.53
C SER A 161 4.00 -16.52 1.23
N THR A 162 4.97 -17.43 1.09
CA THR A 162 4.72 -18.87 0.99
C THR A 162 4.53 -19.50 2.36
N ILE A 163 4.13 -20.77 2.39
CA ILE A 163 4.00 -21.51 3.66
C ILE A 163 5.35 -21.70 4.35
N GLU A 164 6.44 -21.80 3.59
CA GLU A 164 7.82 -21.91 4.08
C GLU A 164 8.25 -20.64 4.81
N PHE A 165 7.95 -19.46 4.24
CA PHE A 165 8.21 -18.18 4.90
C PHE A 165 7.44 -18.10 6.22
N GLU A 166 6.15 -18.41 6.20
CA GLU A 166 5.28 -18.30 7.37
C GLU A 166 5.63 -19.24 8.51
N LYS A 167 6.32 -20.36 8.25
CA LYS A 167 6.84 -21.22 9.32
C LYS A 167 7.97 -20.56 10.11
N LYS A 168 8.73 -19.67 9.48
CA LYS A 168 9.96 -19.09 10.05
C LYS A 168 9.79 -17.64 10.48
N TYR A 169 9.07 -16.86 9.67
CA TYR A 169 9.06 -15.41 9.77
C TYR A 169 7.64 -14.83 9.79
N GLU A 170 7.55 -13.60 10.27
CA GLU A 170 6.38 -12.73 10.15
C GLU A 170 6.85 -11.32 9.79
N ILE A 171 6.21 -10.68 8.81
CA ILE A 171 6.52 -9.29 8.49
C ILE A 171 5.89 -8.37 9.55
N LYS A 172 6.67 -7.41 10.05
CA LYS A 172 6.24 -6.45 11.07
C LYS A 172 6.04 -5.05 10.54
N SER A 173 7.01 -4.51 9.81
CA SER A 173 6.91 -3.14 9.31
C SER A 173 7.69 -2.92 8.03
N LEU A 174 7.29 -1.89 7.29
CA LEU A 174 8.01 -1.35 6.15
C LEU A 174 8.25 0.13 6.41
N LYS A 175 9.48 0.60 6.19
CA LYS A 175 9.82 2.02 6.19
C LYS A 175 10.49 2.38 4.87
N LEU A 176 10.10 3.51 4.31
CA LEU A 176 10.67 4.02 3.08
C LEU A 176 11.91 4.87 3.40
N ASN A 177 13.00 4.72 2.64
CA ASN A 177 14.23 5.45 2.91
C ASN A 177 14.27 6.79 2.16
N SER A 178 13.81 7.89 2.79
CA SER A 178 14.14 9.25 2.35
C SER A 178 14.25 10.24 3.51
N GLU A 179 15.06 11.27 3.29
CA GLU A 179 15.53 12.24 4.31
C GLU A 179 14.45 13.22 4.78
N GLU A 180 13.33 13.39 4.07
CA GLU A 180 12.41 14.53 4.27
C GLU A 180 10.98 14.15 4.67
N SER A 181 10.59 12.88 4.55
CA SER A 181 9.29 12.39 5.06
C SER A 181 9.34 10.89 5.27
N ASN A 182 8.51 10.39 6.18
CA ASN A 182 8.31 8.96 6.39
C ASN A 182 6.82 8.67 6.24
N ILE A 183 6.46 7.72 5.38
CA ILE A 183 5.07 7.31 5.26
C ILE A 183 4.74 6.41 6.44
N ASP A 184 3.79 6.84 7.25
CA ASP A 184 3.27 6.04 8.35
C ASP A 184 2.15 5.12 7.85
N PHE A 185 2.52 3.90 7.46
CA PHE A 185 1.55 2.89 7.04
C PHE A 185 0.63 2.42 8.16
N GLU A 186 0.97 2.66 9.43
CA GLU A 186 0.20 2.17 10.57
C GLU A 186 -1.07 3.01 10.81
N GLN A 187 -1.10 4.26 10.35
CA GLN A 187 -2.30 5.11 10.41
C GLN A 187 -3.48 4.50 9.66
N ASN A 188 -3.22 3.76 8.57
CA ASN A 188 -4.25 3.14 7.74
C ASN A 188 -4.70 1.76 8.26
N ARG A 189 -4.31 1.35 9.47
CA ARG A 189 -4.73 0.10 10.11
C ARG A 189 -6.05 0.23 10.89
N THR A 190 -6.44 1.45 11.21
CA THR A 190 -7.59 1.76 12.07
C THR A 190 -8.57 2.67 11.35
N GLY A 191 -9.85 2.64 11.74
CA GLY A 191 -10.91 3.44 11.11
C GLY A 191 -11.88 2.62 10.25
N LEU A 192 -12.81 3.34 9.60
CA LEU A 192 -13.87 2.75 8.77
C LEU A 192 -13.31 2.11 7.49
N ALA A 193 -12.36 2.79 6.83
CA ALA A 193 -11.56 2.23 5.76
C ALA A 193 -10.20 1.84 6.34
N LYS A 194 -9.82 0.57 6.20
CA LYS A 194 -8.56 0.04 6.73
C LYS A 194 -7.86 -0.86 5.73
N ILE A 195 -6.54 -0.86 5.77
CA ILE A 195 -5.68 -1.79 5.05
C ILE A 195 -5.15 -2.78 6.09
N ASN A 196 -5.65 -4.01 6.08
CA ASN A 196 -5.17 -5.00 7.05
C ASN A 196 -3.71 -5.33 6.75
N LEU A 197 -2.89 -5.47 7.80
CA LEU A 197 -1.48 -5.84 7.64
C LEU A 197 -1.33 -7.17 6.93
N LYS A 198 -2.22 -8.13 7.18
CA LYS A 198 -2.11 -9.51 6.68
C LYS A 198 -3.47 -10.00 6.20
N GLU A 199 -3.52 -10.48 4.96
CA GLU A 199 -4.72 -11.03 4.33
C GLU A 199 -4.37 -12.32 3.57
N ASN A 200 -5.38 -13.10 3.16
CA ASN A 200 -5.14 -14.28 2.33
C ASN A 200 -4.68 -13.87 0.93
N SER A 201 -3.58 -14.46 0.47
CA SER A 201 -3.07 -14.20 -0.87
C SER A 201 -4.05 -14.68 -1.94
N LYS A 202 -4.04 -13.98 -3.09
CA LYS A 202 -4.69 -14.41 -4.32
C LYS A 202 -3.70 -15.00 -5.34
N GLU A 203 -2.43 -15.08 -4.98
CA GLU A 203 -1.38 -15.57 -5.87
C GLU A 203 -1.17 -17.09 -5.70
N PRO A 204 -1.02 -17.85 -6.80
CA PRO A 204 -0.72 -19.27 -6.72
C PRO A 204 0.56 -19.53 -5.93
N ASN A 205 0.52 -20.51 -5.02
CA ASN A 205 1.62 -20.91 -4.13
C ASN A 205 1.95 -19.93 -2.99
N TYR A 206 1.21 -18.83 -2.85
CA TYR A 206 1.32 -17.91 -1.73
C TYR A 206 0.09 -18.03 -0.84
N ILE A 207 0.28 -17.92 0.47
CA ILE A 207 -0.80 -18.10 1.46
C ILE A 207 -1.27 -16.78 2.06
N TYR A 208 -0.37 -15.83 2.29
CA TYR A 208 -0.72 -14.51 2.79
C TYR A 208 -0.12 -13.38 1.96
N SER A 209 -0.79 -12.25 1.99
CA SER A 209 -0.33 -10.97 1.46
C SER A 209 -0.20 -9.99 2.62
N TYR A 210 0.99 -9.43 2.80
CA TYR A 210 1.26 -8.38 3.77
C TYR A 210 1.21 -7.01 3.11
N ASN A 211 0.26 -6.18 3.52
CA ASN A 211 -0.08 -4.97 2.80
C ASN A 211 0.40 -3.73 3.55
N PHE A 212 1.13 -2.86 2.84
CA PHE A 212 1.55 -1.54 3.32
C PHE A 212 1.07 -0.49 2.34
N GLY A 213 0.07 0.30 2.72
CA GLY A 213 -0.51 1.27 1.80
C GLY A 213 -1.15 2.47 2.45
N VAL A 214 -1.57 3.39 1.59
CA VAL A 214 -2.21 4.65 1.94
C VAL A 214 -3.43 4.88 1.05
N PHE A 215 -4.43 5.58 1.59
CA PHE A 215 -5.64 6.00 0.86
C PHE A 215 -5.48 7.39 0.21
N ASP A 216 -4.27 7.89 0.04
CA ASP A 216 -4.02 9.22 -0.52
C ASP A 216 -2.96 9.15 -1.62
N ASN A 217 -2.41 10.31 -1.98
CA ASN A 217 -1.35 10.41 -2.97
C ASN A 217 0.06 10.37 -2.37
N SER A 218 0.20 10.23 -1.04
CA SER A 218 1.48 10.31 -0.33
C SER A 218 2.50 9.32 -0.87
N LEU A 219 2.10 8.07 -1.16
CA LEU A 219 3.02 7.06 -1.72
C LEU A 219 3.51 7.42 -3.14
N ALA A 220 2.61 7.88 -4.00
CA ALA A 220 2.98 8.30 -5.36
C ALA A 220 3.84 9.57 -5.33
N ASP A 221 3.49 10.54 -4.49
CA ASP A 221 4.26 11.77 -4.31
C ASP A 221 5.67 11.49 -3.77
N TYR A 222 5.78 10.53 -2.86
CA TYR A 222 7.06 10.07 -2.33
C TYR A 222 7.94 9.44 -3.41
N PHE A 223 7.38 8.51 -4.19
CA PHE A 223 8.08 7.86 -5.29
C PHE A 223 8.50 8.87 -6.37
N LYS A 224 7.63 9.83 -6.70
CA LYS A 224 7.92 10.95 -7.61
C LYS A 224 9.07 11.82 -7.11
N PHE A 225 9.04 12.21 -5.84
CA PHE A 225 10.08 13.03 -5.23
C PHE A 225 11.44 12.32 -5.26
N PHE A 226 11.48 11.06 -4.83
CA PHE A 226 12.69 10.25 -4.86
C PHE A 226 13.24 10.16 -6.30
N TYR A 227 12.40 9.77 -7.26
CA TYR A 227 12.79 9.65 -8.67
C TYR A 227 13.37 10.96 -9.22
N LYS A 228 12.71 12.11 -8.97
CA LYS A 228 13.21 13.43 -9.42
C LYS A 228 14.54 13.82 -8.77
N LYS A 229 14.76 13.47 -7.50
CA LYS A 229 16.00 13.80 -6.75
C LYS A 229 17.17 12.90 -7.14
N SER A 230 16.94 11.60 -7.32
CA SER A 230 18.01 10.62 -7.54
C SER A 230 18.17 10.16 -9.00
N ASN A 231 17.21 10.47 -9.87
CA ASN A 231 17.09 9.92 -11.22
C ASN A 231 17.18 8.38 -11.22
N CYS A 232 16.44 7.74 -10.32
CA CYS A 232 16.58 6.31 -10.02
C CYS A 232 15.24 5.59 -9.96
N ASN A 233 15.14 4.48 -10.70
CA ASN A 233 13.95 3.63 -10.72
C ASN A 233 13.86 2.66 -9.54
N TYR A 234 14.82 2.68 -8.61
CA TYR A 234 14.88 1.76 -7.49
C TYR A 234 15.01 2.54 -6.20
N MET A 235 14.05 2.31 -5.32
CA MET A 235 13.95 3.01 -4.07
C MET A 235 14.33 2.09 -2.90
N PRO A 236 15.34 2.45 -2.09
CA PRO A 236 15.64 1.71 -0.88
C PRO A 236 14.49 1.79 0.14
N ALA A 237 14.24 0.69 0.84
CA ALA A 237 13.30 0.59 1.94
C ALA A 237 13.81 -0.38 3.00
N TYR A 238 13.33 -0.22 4.23
CA TYR A 238 13.66 -1.08 5.36
C TYR A 238 12.47 -1.98 5.68
N LEU A 239 12.63 -3.29 5.45
CA LEU A 239 11.63 -4.30 5.79
C LEU A 239 12.06 -5.00 7.08
N THR A 240 11.24 -4.88 8.12
CA THR A 240 11.45 -5.58 9.39
C THR A 240 10.60 -6.83 9.44
N ILE A 241 11.25 -7.97 9.67
CA ILE A 241 10.60 -9.25 9.93
C ILE A 241 10.95 -9.73 11.33
N LYS A 242 10.06 -10.53 11.92
CA LYS A 242 10.26 -11.22 13.18
C LYS A 242 10.56 -12.69 12.90
N ASP A 243 11.67 -13.18 13.43
CA ASP A 243 11.97 -14.61 13.48
C ASP A 243 11.13 -15.27 14.58
N LYS A 244 10.31 -16.26 14.21
CA LYS A 244 9.37 -16.92 15.12
C LYS A 244 10.04 -17.89 16.09
N GLN A 245 11.25 -18.38 15.77
CA GLN A 245 11.99 -19.30 16.64
C GLN A 245 12.74 -18.56 17.74
N THR A 246 13.35 -17.43 17.38
CA THR A 246 14.20 -16.66 18.29
C THR A 246 13.48 -15.46 18.91
N ASP A 247 12.28 -15.13 18.44
CA ASP A 247 11.49 -13.95 18.79
C ASP A 247 12.19 -12.61 18.48
N LYS A 248 13.26 -12.64 17.68
CA LYS A 248 14.07 -11.46 17.35
C LYS A 248 13.63 -10.83 16.04
N ASP A 249 13.64 -9.50 16.03
CA ASP A 249 13.42 -8.71 14.83
C ASP A 249 14.71 -8.56 14.02
N LYS A 250 14.58 -8.68 12.70
CA LYS A 250 15.66 -8.45 11.73
C LYS A 250 15.15 -7.50 10.66
N THR A 251 15.94 -6.46 10.39
CA THR A 251 15.61 -5.45 9.38
C THR A 251 16.54 -5.59 8.19
N TYR A 252 15.96 -5.65 6.99
CA TYR A 252 16.67 -5.71 5.73
C TYR A 252 16.50 -4.40 4.97
N GLU A 253 17.59 -3.90 4.41
CA GLU A 253 17.53 -2.90 3.35
C GLU A 253 17.21 -3.60 2.03
N ILE A 254 16.02 -3.32 1.49
CA ILE A 254 15.52 -3.86 0.22
C ILE A 254 15.40 -2.74 -0.82
N ILE A 255 15.35 -3.10 -2.10
CA ILE A 255 15.03 -2.16 -3.18
C ILE A 255 13.64 -2.44 -3.77
N LEU A 256 12.86 -1.36 -3.94
CA LEU A 256 11.54 -1.36 -4.56
C LEU A 256 11.62 -0.76 -5.97
N ASN A 257 11.08 -1.46 -6.96
CA ASN A 257 11.10 -1.02 -8.35
C ASN A 257 9.98 0.01 -8.60
N LEU A 258 10.34 1.27 -8.77
CA LEU A 258 9.42 2.38 -9.05
C LEU A 258 8.87 2.35 -10.47
N LYS A 259 9.66 1.85 -11.43
CA LYS A 259 9.20 1.67 -12.82
C LYS A 259 8.00 0.72 -12.86
N LEU A 260 8.07 -0.39 -12.12
CA LEU A 260 6.95 -1.34 -12.01
C LEU A 260 5.66 -0.70 -11.46
N PHE A 261 5.78 0.22 -10.49
CA PHE A 261 4.63 0.95 -9.96
C PHE A 261 4.00 1.83 -11.05
N ASN A 262 4.84 2.58 -11.77
CA ASN A 262 4.40 3.49 -12.81
C ASN A 262 3.83 2.77 -14.04
N ASP A 263 4.47 1.68 -14.48
CA ASP A 263 3.99 0.83 -15.59
C ASP A 263 2.59 0.25 -15.29
N ALA A 264 2.35 -0.17 -14.05
CA ALA A 264 1.04 -0.67 -13.65
C ALA A 264 -0.05 0.42 -13.72
N ILE A 265 0.30 1.67 -13.39
CA ILE A 265 -0.62 2.82 -13.54
C ILE A 265 -0.89 3.13 -15.01
N LYS A 266 0.14 3.09 -15.88
CA LYS A 266 -0.05 3.29 -17.33
C LYS A 266 -1.05 2.29 -17.91
N LEU A 267 -0.84 1.00 -17.61
CA LEU A 267 -1.74 -0.06 -18.03
C LEU A 267 -3.17 0.11 -17.48
N LEU A 268 -3.30 0.66 -16.27
CA LEU A 268 -4.61 1.00 -15.72
C LEU A 268 -5.31 2.11 -16.50
N PHE A 269 -4.60 3.15 -16.92
CA PHE A 269 -5.20 4.21 -17.74
C PHE A 269 -5.51 3.74 -19.15
N ASP A 270 -4.68 2.90 -19.74
CA ASP A 270 -4.94 2.33 -21.07
C ASP A 270 -6.21 1.48 -21.07
N LYS A 271 -6.43 0.70 -20.00
CA LYS A 271 -7.62 -0.13 -19.85
C LYS A 271 -8.85 0.64 -19.38
N TYR A 272 -8.67 1.60 -18.49
CA TYR A 272 -9.72 2.39 -17.85
C TYR A 272 -9.51 3.87 -18.13
N SER A 273 -9.79 4.28 -19.37
CA SER A 273 -9.53 5.65 -19.85
C SER A 273 -10.24 6.75 -19.05
N ASN A 274 -11.36 6.44 -18.39
CA ASN A 274 -12.11 7.38 -17.54
C ASN A 274 -11.63 7.38 -16.08
N LEU A 275 -10.61 6.60 -15.72
CA LEU A 275 -10.05 6.60 -14.38
C LEU A 275 -9.35 7.93 -14.10
N SER A 276 -9.52 8.47 -12.89
CA SER A 276 -8.95 9.77 -12.56
C SER A 276 -7.42 9.73 -12.55
N LYS A 277 -6.82 10.58 -13.40
CA LYS A 277 -5.37 10.80 -13.43
C LYS A 277 -4.84 11.41 -12.13
N GLU A 278 -5.64 12.26 -11.49
CA GLU A 278 -5.31 12.92 -10.22
C GLU A 278 -5.24 11.93 -9.05
N LYS A 279 -6.03 10.85 -9.09
CA LYS A 279 -6.09 9.85 -8.02
C LYS A 279 -4.92 8.86 -8.04
N LEU A 280 -4.32 8.58 -9.19
CA LEU A 280 -3.20 7.63 -9.29
C LEU A 280 -1.83 8.30 -9.42
N LYS A 281 -1.75 9.53 -9.96
CA LYS A 281 -0.51 10.31 -10.18
C LYS A 281 0.62 9.51 -10.85
N LEU A 282 0.66 9.53 -12.18
CA LEU A 282 1.87 9.13 -12.91
C LEU A 282 3.04 10.06 -12.57
N PHE A 283 4.25 9.51 -12.51
CA PHE A 283 5.44 10.30 -12.20
C PHE A 283 6.68 9.99 -13.03
N ILE A 284 6.66 8.90 -13.80
CA ILE A 284 7.64 8.65 -14.87
C ILE A 284 6.88 8.87 -16.18
N ASP A 285 7.32 9.87 -16.95
CA ASP A 285 6.74 10.49 -18.17
C ASP A 285 6.06 11.87 -17.98
N GLU A 286 6.53 12.69 -17.03
CA GLU A 286 6.40 14.16 -17.05
C GLU A 286 7.67 14.80 -17.63
#